data_AF-A0A257A9F9-F1
#
_entry.id   AF-A0A257A9F9-F1
#
_cell.length_a   1.000
_cell.length_b   1.000
_cell.length_c   1.000
_cell.angle_alpha   90.00
_cell.angle_beta   90.00
_cell.angle_gamma   90.00
#
_symmetry.space_group_name_H-M   'P 1'
#
loop_
_entity.id
_entity.type
_entity.pdbx_description
1 polymer ?
#
loop_
_entity_poly.entity_id
_entity_poly.type
_entity_poly.pdbx_seq_one_letter_code
_entity_poly.pdbx_strand_id
1 'polypeptide(L)'
;MRHEVLRYIILGMSDGVLFALGILLVTLSFSVQEAVKAWIGGVVTAALTNSYGAYFAERSFEEARLYVLERHLLRSLKGTIISKKTAFKVRVRVFAAGASTLLGGLIPATLFFTLPYPFNAIAGIVLALSTLAFTGFITSRKKRVKTAFLYTGGGMLVALLTYVIGQVL
;
A
#
# COMPACT_ATOMS: atom_id res chain seq x y z
N MET A 1 -17.16 -0.61 -9.85
CA MET A 1 -15.80 -0.52 -10.44
C MET A 1 -15.00 0.68 -9.95
N ARG A 2 -15.35 1.95 -10.24
CA ARG A 2 -14.52 3.12 -9.82
C ARG A 2 -14.28 3.18 -8.30
N HIS A 3 -15.32 3.01 -7.48
CA HIS A 3 -15.19 3.00 -6.02
C HIS A 3 -14.40 1.80 -5.47
N GLU A 4 -14.49 0.64 -6.14
CA GLU A 4 -13.78 -0.57 -5.70
C GLU A 4 -12.29 -0.46 -5.98
N VAL A 5 -11.90 0.05 -7.17
CA VAL A 5 -10.49 0.28 -7.51
C VAL A 5 -9.88 1.37 -6.64
N LEU A 6 -10.62 2.44 -6.36
CA LEU A 6 -10.16 3.51 -5.47
C LEU A 6 -9.80 2.99 -4.07
N ARG A 7 -10.54 2.01 -3.55
CA ARG A 7 -10.22 1.36 -2.28
C ARG A 7 -8.83 0.72 -2.31
N TYR A 8 -8.50 -0.04 -3.37
CA TYR A 8 -7.17 -0.65 -3.51
C TYR A 8 -6.06 0.38 -3.67
N ILE A 9 -6.34 1.49 -4.36
CA ILE A 9 -5.37 2.59 -4.50
C ILE A 9 -5.07 3.22 -3.13
N ILE A 10 -6.10 3.54 -2.37
CA ILE A 10 -5.96 4.18 -1.05
C ILE A 10 -5.23 3.26 -0.06
N LEU A 11 -5.65 1.99 -0.01
CA LEU A 11 -5.02 1.00 0.87
C LEU A 11 -3.57 0.77 0.46
N GLY A 12 -3.32 0.49 -0.81
CA GLY A 12 -1.97 0.22 -1.29
C GLY A 12 -1.03 1.40 -1.11
N MET A 13 -1.48 2.63 -1.40
CA MET A 13 -0.69 3.83 -1.16
C MET A 13 -0.32 4.00 0.32
N SER A 14 -1.25 3.73 1.22
CA SER A 14 -1.01 3.82 2.66
C SER A 14 -0.01 2.77 3.12
N ASP A 15 -0.16 1.53 2.67
CA ASP A 15 0.79 0.44 2.98
C ASP A 15 2.20 0.77 2.48
N GLY A 16 2.29 1.33 1.27
CA GLY A 16 3.56 1.77 0.69
C GLY A 16 4.25 2.84 1.52
N VAL A 17 3.50 3.85 1.95
CA VAL A 17 4.04 4.94 2.80
C VAL A 17 4.45 4.41 4.19
N LEU A 18 3.65 3.54 4.80
CA LEU A 18 3.99 2.92 6.09
C LEU A 18 5.29 2.11 5.99
N PHE A 19 5.43 1.31 4.93
CA PHE A 19 6.61 0.50 4.69
C PHE A 19 7.85 1.38 4.44
N ALA A 20 7.72 2.41 3.60
CA ALA A 20 8.78 3.39 3.36
C ALA A 20 9.22 4.13 4.63
N LEU A 21 8.28 4.51 5.49
CA LEU A 21 8.57 5.16 6.76
C LEU A 21 9.36 4.24 7.70
N GLY A 22 9.05 2.93 7.73
CA GLY A 22 9.85 1.94 8.44
C GLY A 22 11.28 1.86 7.91
N ILE A 23 11.47 1.71 6.59
CA ILE A 23 12.80 1.67 5.98
C ILE A 23 13.58 2.95 6.30
N LEU A 24 12.96 4.12 6.14
CA LEU A 24 13.61 5.42 6.34
C LEU A 24 14.30 5.48 7.69
N LEU A 25 13.60 5.07 8.76
CA LEU A 25 14.10 5.10 10.13
C LEU A 25 15.25 4.14 10.37
N VAL A 26 15.25 2.95 9.76
CA VAL A 26 16.37 2.01 9.84
C VAL A 26 17.57 2.53 9.07
N THR A 27 17.34 3.13 7.90
CA THR A 27 18.42 3.57 7.00
C THR A 27 19.12 4.86 7.43
N LEU A 28 18.72 5.49 8.54
CA LEU A 28 19.37 6.70 9.08
C LEU A 28 20.85 6.47 9.42
N SER A 29 21.21 5.24 9.79
CA SER A 29 22.57 4.84 10.15
C SER A 29 23.35 4.23 8.99
N PHE A 30 22.75 4.12 7.79
CA PHE A 30 23.34 3.42 6.65
C PHE A 30 24.04 4.38 5.70
N SER A 31 24.96 3.85 4.88
CA SER A 31 25.45 4.60 3.73
C SER A 31 24.32 4.82 2.71
N VAL A 32 24.44 5.87 1.88
CA VAL A 32 23.43 6.19 0.85
C VAL A 32 23.16 5.00 -0.08
N GLN A 33 24.21 4.27 -0.47
CA GLN A 33 24.08 3.13 -1.38
C GLN A 33 23.33 1.95 -0.74
N GLU A 34 23.56 1.68 0.54
CA GLU A 34 22.83 0.66 1.30
C GLU A 34 21.37 1.07 1.52
N ALA A 35 21.13 2.35 1.84
CA ALA A 35 19.78 2.89 1.98
C ALA A 35 18.97 2.75 0.68
N VAL A 36 19.55 3.07 -0.48
CA VAL A 36 18.89 2.89 -1.78
C VAL A 36 18.56 1.42 -2.05
N LYS A 37 19.49 0.50 -1.79
CA LYS A 37 19.26 -0.94 -1.98
C LYS A 37 18.15 -1.47 -1.09
N ALA A 38 18.17 -1.12 0.20
CA ALA A 38 17.14 -1.48 1.17
C ALA A 38 15.78 -0.92 0.77
N TRP A 39 15.75 0.32 0.28
CA TRP A 39 14.53 0.99 -0.16
C TRP A 39 13.92 0.32 -1.38
N ILE A 40 14.67 0.13 -2.46
CA ILE A 40 14.17 -0.47 -3.70
C ILE A 40 13.72 -1.92 -3.41
N GLY A 41 14.58 -2.71 -2.76
CA GLY A 41 14.24 -4.10 -2.42
C GLY A 41 12.99 -4.19 -1.57
N GLY A 42 12.90 -3.35 -0.54
CA GLY A 42 11.78 -3.31 0.37
C GLY A 42 10.47 -2.85 -0.28
N VAL A 43 10.45 -1.70 -0.96
CA VAL A 43 9.23 -1.14 -1.57
C VAL A 43 8.71 -2.04 -2.70
N VAL A 44 9.60 -2.61 -3.53
CA VAL A 44 9.20 -3.57 -4.56
C VAL A 44 8.59 -4.82 -3.93
N THR A 45 9.22 -5.35 -2.89
CA THR A 45 8.71 -6.54 -2.17
C THR A 45 7.35 -6.27 -1.51
N ALA A 46 7.17 -5.09 -0.92
CA ALA A 46 5.90 -4.66 -0.34
C ALA A 46 4.79 -4.58 -1.40
N ALA A 47 5.07 -3.99 -2.55
CA ALA A 47 4.10 -3.88 -3.64
C ALA A 47 3.71 -5.23 -4.24
N LEU A 48 4.67 -6.15 -4.39
CA LEU A 48 4.38 -7.50 -4.83
C LEU A 48 3.52 -8.24 -3.79
N THR A 49 3.89 -8.18 -2.52
CA THR A 49 3.13 -8.77 -1.42
C THR A 49 1.68 -8.26 -1.41
N ASN A 50 1.47 -6.96 -1.58
CA ASN A 50 0.13 -6.40 -1.62
C ASN A 50 -0.64 -6.80 -2.89
N SER A 51 0.03 -6.91 -4.04
CA SER A 51 -0.56 -7.43 -5.28
C SER A 51 -1.03 -8.87 -5.12
N TYR A 52 -0.18 -9.74 -4.58
CA TYR A 52 -0.52 -11.15 -4.33
C TYR A 52 -1.63 -11.26 -3.29
N GLY A 53 -1.57 -10.49 -2.19
CA GLY A 53 -2.62 -10.44 -1.19
C GLY A 53 -3.97 -10.06 -1.79
N ALA A 54 -4.01 -9.01 -2.61
CA ALA A 54 -5.20 -8.60 -3.34
C ALA A 54 -5.68 -9.68 -4.33
N TYR A 55 -4.76 -10.37 -5.01
CA TYR A 55 -5.10 -11.43 -5.96
C TYR A 55 -5.79 -12.60 -5.28
N PHE A 56 -5.20 -13.14 -4.21
CA PHE A 56 -5.77 -14.30 -3.51
C PHE A 56 -7.10 -13.96 -2.84
N ALA A 57 -7.20 -12.79 -2.21
CA ALA A 57 -8.45 -12.33 -1.61
C ALA A 57 -9.54 -12.16 -2.69
N GLU A 58 -9.27 -11.41 -3.76
CA GLU A 58 -10.28 -11.13 -4.77
C GLU A 58 -10.69 -12.36 -5.57
N ARG A 59 -9.72 -13.21 -5.93
CA ARG A 59 -9.97 -14.44 -6.68
C ARG A 59 -10.86 -15.40 -5.88
N SER A 60 -10.59 -15.59 -4.59
CA SER A 60 -11.40 -16.47 -3.76
C SER A 60 -12.84 -15.97 -3.61
N PHE A 61 -13.04 -14.66 -3.41
CA PHE A 61 -14.38 -14.07 -3.36
C PHE A 61 -15.15 -14.21 -4.67
N GLU A 62 -14.50 -13.93 -5.80
CA GLU A 62 -15.16 -14.01 -7.10
C GLU A 62 -15.40 -15.46 -7.56
N GLU A 63 -14.51 -16.40 -7.25
CA GLU A 63 -14.74 -17.84 -7.48
C GLU A 63 -15.92 -18.36 -6.65
N ALA A 64 -16.01 -17.99 -5.37
CA ALA A 64 -17.16 -18.33 -4.53
C ALA A 64 -18.46 -17.74 -5.08
N ARG A 65 -18.43 -16.48 -5.55
CA ARG A 65 -19.59 -15.83 -6.17
C ARG A 65 -20.02 -16.53 -7.46
N LEU A 66 -19.07 -16.91 -8.31
CA LEU A 66 -19.35 -17.65 -9.55
C LEU A 66 -19.95 -19.01 -9.23
N TYR A 67 -19.41 -19.73 -8.25
CA TYR A 67 -19.93 -21.03 -7.82
C TYR A 67 -21.41 -20.94 -7.37
N VAL A 68 -21.75 -19.94 -6.56
CA VAL A 68 -23.14 -19.71 -6.14
C VAL A 68 -24.02 -19.43 -7.36
N LEU A 69 -23.56 -18.61 -8.31
CA LEU A 69 -24.34 -18.27 -9.51
C LEU A 69 -24.51 -19.46 -10.46
N GLU A 70 -23.48 -20.29 -10.65
CA GLU A 70 -23.55 -21.54 -11.43
C GLU A 70 -24.60 -22.49 -10.85
N ARG A 71 -24.67 -22.59 -9.51
CA ARG A 71 -25.67 -23.41 -8.81
C ARG A 71 -27.10 -22.95 -9.08
N HIS A 72 -27.35 -21.64 -9.07
CA HIS A 72 -28.68 -21.08 -9.35
C HIS A 72 -29.08 -21.20 -10.84
N LEU A 73 -28.10 -21.14 -11.75
CA LEU A 73 -28.33 -21.25 -13.19
C LEU A 73 -28.34 -22.70 -13.69
N LEU A 74 -27.98 -23.67 -12.84
CA LEU A 74 -27.76 -25.08 -13.20
C LEU A 74 -26.84 -25.25 -14.41
N ARG A 75 -25.92 -24.30 -14.61
CA ARG A 75 -25.04 -24.23 -15.78
C ARG A 75 -23.70 -23.65 -15.39
N SER A 76 -22.61 -24.23 -15.92
CA SER A 76 -21.28 -23.67 -15.74
C SER A 76 -21.13 -22.34 -16.48
N LEU A 77 -20.53 -21.38 -15.80
CA LEU A 77 -20.16 -20.06 -16.30
C LEU A 77 -18.72 -20.00 -16.78
N LYS A 78 -17.98 -21.11 -16.72
CA LYS A 78 -16.59 -21.19 -17.19
C LYS A 78 -16.50 -20.80 -18.68
N GLY A 79 -15.58 -19.90 -19.00
CA GLY A 79 -15.38 -19.42 -20.37
C GLY A 79 -16.41 -18.41 -20.88
N THR A 80 -17.46 -18.11 -20.10
CA THR A 80 -18.45 -17.09 -20.46
C THR A 80 -17.89 -15.67 -20.36
N ILE A 81 -18.63 -14.71 -20.93
CA ILE A 81 -18.33 -13.27 -20.78
C ILE A 81 -18.30 -12.86 -19.30
N ILE A 82 -19.12 -13.48 -18.45
CA ILE A 82 -19.16 -13.21 -17.00
C ILE A 82 -17.82 -13.61 -16.38
N SER A 83 -17.35 -14.84 -16.63
CA SER A 83 -16.05 -15.32 -16.15
C SER A 83 -14.88 -14.44 -16.62
N LYS A 84 -14.87 -14.05 -17.91
CA LYS A 84 -13.84 -13.15 -18.46
C LYS A 84 -13.85 -11.76 -17.79
N LYS A 85 -15.03 -11.17 -17.59
CA LYS A 85 -15.17 -9.87 -16.90
C LYS A 85 -14.71 -9.94 -15.44
N THR A 86 -15.00 -11.03 -14.75
CA THR A 86 -14.52 -11.27 -13.38
C THR A 86 -12.99 -11.34 -13.33
N ALA A 87 -12.35 -12.14 -14.20
CA ALA A 87 -10.89 -12.23 -14.26
C ALA A 87 -10.22 -10.87 -14.56
N PHE A 88 -10.83 -10.07 -15.45
CA PHE A 88 -10.34 -8.73 -15.74
C PHE A 88 -10.44 -7.79 -14.52
N LYS A 89 -11.56 -7.82 -13.78
CA LYS A 89 -11.71 -7.04 -12.54
C LYS A 89 -10.64 -7.39 -11.51
N VAL A 90 -10.36 -8.68 -11.32
CA VAL A 90 -9.31 -9.14 -10.41
C VAL A 90 -7.96 -8.54 -10.82
N ARG A 91 -7.60 -8.65 -12.10
CA ARG A 91 -6.32 -8.11 -12.62
C ARG A 91 -6.19 -6.61 -12.38
N VAL A 92 -7.24 -5.83 -12.64
CA VAL A 92 -7.23 -4.37 -12.43
C VAL A 92 -7.06 -4.02 -10.94
N ARG A 93 -7.73 -4.74 -10.03
CA ARG A 93 -7.61 -4.51 -8.58
C ARG A 93 -6.22 -4.87 -8.06
N VAL A 94 -5.66 -5.99 -8.53
CA VAL A 94 -4.29 -6.43 -8.21
C VAL A 94 -3.26 -5.39 -8.66
N PHE A 95 -3.37 -4.93 -9.90
CA PHE A 95 -2.48 -3.90 -10.42
C PHE A 95 -2.62 -2.59 -9.63
N ALA A 96 -3.84 -2.17 -9.32
CA ALA A 96 -4.08 -0.96 -8.53
C ALA A 96 -3.48 -1.05 -7.12
N ALA A 97 -3.57 -2.21 -6.45
CA ALA A 97 -2.96 -2.44 -5.15
C ALA A 97 -1.43 -2.32 -5.21
N GLY A 98 -0.78 -3.07 -6.10
CA GLY A 98 0.68 -3.05 -6.25
C GLY A 98 1.23 -1.70 -6.69
N ALA A 99 0.66 -1.13 -7.75
CA ALA A 99 1.14 0.14 -8.29
C ALA A 99 0.99 1.28 -7.29
N SER A 100 -0.13 1.32 -6.54
CA SER A 100 -0.30 2.33 -5.51
C SER A 100 0.65 2.13 -4.32
N THR A 101 0.98 0.89 -3.94
CA THR A 101 2.02 0.61 -2.93
C THR A 101 3.41 1.05 -3.38
N LEU A 102 3.79 0.79 -4.64
CA LEU A 102 5.04 1.32 -5.18
C LEU A 102 5.07 2.84 -5.11
N LEU A 103 4.03 3.50 -5.62
CA LEU A 103 3.97 4.97 -5.63
C LEU A 103 3.97 5.56 -4.23
N GLY A 104 3.21 4.96 -3.30
CA GLY A 104 3.20 5.36 -1.89
C GLY A 104 4.58 5.24 -1.25
N GLY A 105 5.30 4.15 -1.52
CA GLY A 105 6.65 3.94 -1.00
C GLY A 105 7.72 4.83 -1.63
N LEU A 106 7.49 5.35 -2.83
CA LEU A 106 8.42 6.27 -3.50
C LEU A 106 8.27 7.72 -3.03
N ILE A 107 7.10 8.14 -2.56
CA ILE A 107 6.86 9.53 -2.16
C ILE A 107 7.84 10.00 -1.08
N PRO A 108 8.00 9.33 0.08
CA PRO A 108 8.97 9.75 1.09
C PRO A 108 10.42 9.68 0.60
N ALA A 109 10.71 8.76 -0.32
CA ALA A 109 12.03 8.55 -0.90
C ALA A 109 12.54 9.81 -1.64
N THR A 110 11.63 10.55 -2.28
CA THR A 110 11.99 11.73 -3.08
C THR A 110 12.74 12.76 -2.25
N LEU A 111 12.26 13.11 -1.06
CA LEU A 111 12.94 14.08 -0.20
C LEU A 111 14.14 13.48 0.53
N PHE A 112 14.07 12.19 0.87
CA PHE A 112 15.17 11.51 1.56
C PHE A 112 16.45 11.43 0.71
N PHE A 113 16.33 11.17 -0.59
CA PHE A 113 17.48 11.04 -1.48
C PHE A 113 17.93 12.35 -2.15
N THR A 114 17.14 13.42 -2.08
CA THR A 114 17.48 14.70 -2.73
C THR A 114 18.04 15.76 -1.78
N LEU A 115 17.70 15.71 -0.49
CA LEU A 115 18.13 16.69 0.50
C LEU A 115 19.43 16.25 1.21
N PRO A 116 20.24 17.21 1.71
CA PRO A 116 21.38 16.90 2.56
C PRO A 116 20.94 16.48 3.98
N TYR A 117 21.78 15.66 4.62
CA TYR A 117 21.63 15.32 6.04
C TYR A 117 21.86 16.56 6.92
N PRO A 118 21.09 16.77 8.02
CA PRO A 118 20.03 15.91 8.57
C PRO A 118 18.61 16.22 8.05
N PHE A 119 18.46 17.23 7.18
CA PHE A 119 17.15 17.69 6.72
C PHE A 119 16.38 16.63 5.93
N ASN A 120 17.09 15.74 5.23
CA ASN A 120 16.50 14.65 4.45
C ASN A 120 15.60 13.70 5.25
N ALA A 121 16.06 13.29 6.43
CA ALA A 121 15.36 12.36 7.32
C ALA A 121 14.06 12.97 7.85
N ILE A 122 14.16 14.18 8.40
CA ILE A 122 13.01 14.90 8.96
C ILE A 122 11.99 15.21 7.86
N ALA A 123 12.45 15.72 6.71
CA ALA A 123 11.58 16.03 5.58
C ALA A 123 10.87 14.78 5.04
N GLY A 124 11.57 13.65 4.93
CA GLY A 124 10.98 12.38 4.50
C GLY A 124 9.92 11.85 5.47
N ILE A 125 10.16 11.92 6.79
CA ILE A 125 9.18 11.54 7.82
C ILE A 125 7.95 12.45 7.78
N VAL A 126 8.16 13.77 7.71
CA VAL A 126 7.06 14.75 7.62
C VAL A 126 6.24 14.51 6.37
N LEU A 127 6.88 14.24 5.23
CA LEU A 127 6.18 13.93 3.98
C LEU A 127 5.40 12.62 4.06
N ALA A 128 5.96 11.57 4.67
CA ALA A 128 5.27 10.31 4.88
C ALA A 128 4.01 10.50 5.75
N LEU A 129 4.15 11.15 6.91
CA LEU A 129 3.02 11.41 7.81
C LEU A 129 1.95 12.31 7.18
N SER A 130 2.36 13.32 6.41
CA SER A 130 1.47 14.18 5.64
C SER A 130 0.72 13.41 4.55
N THR A 131 1.41 12.49 3.86
CA THR A 131 0.80 11.62 2.84
C THR A 131 -0.21 10.67 3.47
N LEU A 132 0.08 10.10 4.64
CA LEU A 132 -0.88 9.27 5.39
C LEU A 132 -2.11 10.07 5.85
N ALA A 133 -1.89 11.29 6.37
CA ALA A 133 -2.97 12.18 6.78
C ALA A 133 -3.88 12.52 5.59
N PHE A 134 -3.29 12.86 4.44
CA PHE A 134 -4.01 13.17 3.22
C PHE A 134 -4.79 11.96 2.68
N THR A 135 -4.17 10.78 2.68
CA THR A 135 -4.81 9.53 2.25
C THR A 135 -5.99 9.18 3.15
N GLY A 136 -5.82 9.29 4.48
CA GLY A 136 -6.90 9.09 5.44
C GLY A 136 -8.03 10.12 5.30
N PHE A 137 -7.71 11.38 4.98
CA PHE A 137 -8.70 12.44 4.74
C PHE A 137 -9.58 12.14 3.50
N ILE A 138 -8.98 11.62 2.42
CA ILE A 138 -9.73 11.26 1.20
C ILE A 138 -10.62 10.03 1.42
N THR A 139 -10.19 9.10 2.28
CA THR A 139 -10.83 7.79 2.47
C THR A 139 -12.29 7.86 2.90
N SER A 140 -12.65 8.79 3.79
CA SER A 140 -14.00 8.81 4.40
C SER A 140 -14.67 10.17 4.30
N ARG A 141 -15.78 10.32 3.55
CA ARG A 141 -16.47 11.62 3.45
C ARG A 141 -17.09 12.12 4.76
N LYS A 142 -17.58 11.23 5.63
CA LYS A 142 -18.29 11.59 6.88
C LYS A 142 -17.37 11.74 8.09
N LYS A 143 -16.25 11.01 8.12
CA LYS A 143 -15.33 10.96 9.28
C LYS A 143 -13.88 11.27 8.86
N ARG A 144 -13.69 12.23 7.94
CA ARG A 144 -12.39 12.60 7.34
C ARG A 144 -11.28 12.76 8.37
N VAL A 145 -11.54 13.59 9.38
CA VAL A 145 -10.55 13.92 10.42
C VAL A 145 -10.20 12.68 11.25
N LYS A 146 -11.21 11.93 11.71
CA LYS A 146 -10.98 10.70 12.48
C LYS A 146 -10.19 9.67 11.67
N THR A 147 -10.49 9.51 10.39
CA THR A 147 -9.78 8.57 9.51
C THR A 147 -8.35 9.05 9.24
N ALA A 148 -8.12 10.35 9.00
CA ALA A 148 -6.77 10.91 8.89
C ALA A 148 -5.94 10.63 10.16
N PHE A 149 -6.49 10.88 11.35
CA PHE A 149 -5.81 10.57 12.61
C PHE A 149 -5.48 9.09 12.79
N LEU A 150 -6.37 8.18 12.35
CA LEU A 150 -6.09 6.74 12.41
C LEU A 150 -4.90 6.35 11.52
N TYR A 151 -4.82 6.88 10.30
CA TYR A 151 -3.74 6.58 9.37
C TYR A 151 -2.41 7.18 9.85
N THR A 152 -2.43 8.45 10.25
CA THR A 152 -1.25 9.10 10.80
C THR A 152 -0.80 8.46 12.12
N GLY A 153 -1.74 8.08 13.00
CA GLY A 153 -1.45 7.38 14.24
C GLY A 153 -0.84 5.99 14.01
N GLY A 154 -1.33 5.25 13.01
CA GLY A 154 -0.68 4.01 12.55
C GLY A 154 0.75 4.26 12.06
N GLY A 155 0.97 5.32 11.30
CA GLY A 155 2.32 5.73 10.86
C GLY A 155 3.25 6.10 12.03
N MET A 156 2.76 6.82 13.03
CA MET A 156 3.52 7.13 14.24
C MET A 156 3.85 5.87 15.04
N LEU A 157 2.94 4.90 15.11
CA LEU A 157 3.19 3.63 15.78
C LEU A 157 4.28 2.83 15.05
N VAL A 158 4.20 2.73 13.72
CA VAL A 158 5.28 2.11 12.92
C VAL A 158 6.59 2.84 13.16
N ALA A 159 6.59 4.19 13.13
CA ALA A 159 7.80 4.97 13.38
C ALA A 159 8.44 4.62 14.72
N LEU A 160 7.64 4.62 15.78
CA LEU A 160 8.08 4.36 17.13
C LEU A 160 8.62 2.93 17.29
N LEU A 161 7.90 1.93 16.77
CA LEU A 161 8.35 0.54 16.83
C LEU A 161 9.66 0.34 16.06
N THR A 162 9.76 0.87 14.85
CA THR A 162 10.96 0.70 14.03
C THR A 162 12.15 1.45 14.61
N TYR A 163 11.93 2.64 15.18
CA TYR A 163 12.99 3.37 15.90
C TYR A 163 13.48 2.60 17.12
N VAL A 164 12.58 2.08 17.97
CA VAL A 164 12.95 1.30 19.16
C VAL A 164 13.72 0.04 18.77
N ILE A 165 13.23 -0.71 17.77
CA ILE A 165 13.91 -1.92 17.30
C ILE A 165 15.27 -1.57 16.69
N GLY A 166 15.37 -0.48 15.94
CA GLY A 166 16.61 -0.02 15.33
C GLY A 166 17.66 0.51 16.31
N GLN A 167 17.31 0.77 17.57
CA GLN A 167 18.27 1.11 18.63
C GLN A 167 18.83 -0.13 19.34
N VAL A 168 18.14 -1.28 19.24
CA VAL A 168 18.54 -2.55 19.88
C VAL A 168 19.49 -3.35 18.97
N LEU A 169 19.44 -3.12 17.66
CA LEU A 169 20.29 -3.74 16.64
C LEU A 169 21.44 -2.81 16.24
#